data_AF-A0A497MSD8-F1
#
_entry.id   AF-A0A497MSD8-F1
#
_cell.length_a   1.000
_cell.length_b   1.000
_cell.length_c   1.000
_cell.angle_alpha   90.00
_cell.angle_beta   90.00
_cell.angle_gamma   90.00
#
_symmetry.space_group_name_H-M   'P 1'
#
loop_
_entity.id
_entity.type
_entity.pdbx_description
1 polymer ?
#
loop_
_entity_poly.entity_id
_entity_poly.type
_entity_poly.pdbx_seq_one_letter_code
_entity_poly.pdbx_strand_id
1 'polypeptide(L)' 'MPPTIEAYGFGYIVVDGKRYTSDVIIFPDRVMDGWWRKEGHRLYVDDLK' A
#
# COMPACT_ATOMS: atom_id res chain seq x y z
N MET A 1 -13.81 -2.69 -10.43
CA MET A 1 -13.43 -3.97 -9.80
C MET A 1 -12.40 -3.65 -8.73
N PRO A 2 -12.38 -4.35 -7.58
CA PRO A 2 -11.35 -4.11 -6.58
C PRO A 2 -9.96 -4.40 -7.16
N PRO A 3 -8.92 -3.66 -6.75
CA PRO A 3 -7.55 -3.94 -7.15
C PRO A 3 -7.14 -5.37 -6.79
N THR A 4 -6.42 -6.05 -7.67
CA THR A 4 -5.97 -7.43 -7.49
C THR A 4 -4.51 -7.47 -7.05
N ILE A 5 -4.23 -8.12 -5.92
CA ILE A 5 -2.85 -8.40 -5.48
C ILE A 5 -2.36 -9.65 -6.20
N GLU A 6 -1.42 -9.47 -7.12
CA GLU A 6 -0.87 -10.55 -7.95
C GLU A 6 0.33 -11.23 -7.28
N ALA A 7 1.14 -10.48 -6.54
CA ALA A 7 2.30 -10.98 -5.82
C ALA A 7 2.64 -10.12 -4.60
N TYR A 8 3.23 -10.72 -3.58
CA TYR A 8 3.80 -10.01 -2.43
C TYR A 8 5.04 -10.73 -1.90
N GLY A 9 5.98 -9.98 -1.33
CA GLY A 9 7.18 -10.53 -0.73
C GLY A 9 7.95 -9.47 0.05
N PHE A 10 9.12 -9.85 0.56
CA PHE A 10 9.95 -8.92 1.31
C PHE A 10 10.34 -7.71 0.46
N GLY A 11 9.86 -6.52 0.85
CA GLY A 11 10.13 -5.25 0.19
C GLY A 11 9.36 -5.00 -1.11
N TYR A 12 8.35 -5.81 -1.46
CA TYR A 12 7.52 -5.52 -2.63
C TYR A 12 6.10 -6.08 -2.58
N ILE A 13 5.21 -5.43 -3.34
CA ILE A 13 3.86 -5.90 -3.67
C ILE A 13 3.57 -5.56 -5.14
N VAL A 14 2.82 -6.41 -5.84
CA VAL A 14 2.33 -6.17 -7.21
C VAL A 14 0.81 -6.11 -7.17
N VAL A 15 0.25 -4.97 -7.56
CA VAL A 15 -1.20 -4.74 -7.60
C VAL A 15 -1.57 -4.25 -9.01
N ASP A 16 -2.50 -4.95 -9.66
CA ASP A 16 -2.93 -4.69 -11.05
C ASP A 16 -1.74 -4.49 -12.02
N GLY A 17 -0.76 -5.39 -11.98
CA GLY A 17 0.48 -5.34 -12.77
C GLY A 17 1.51 -4.28 -12.35
N LYS A 18 1.18 -3.36 -11.43
CA LYS A 18 2.11 -2.34 -10.93
C LYS A 18 2.86 -2.83 -9.69
N ARG A 19 4.19 -2.82 -9.75
CA ARG A 19 5.07 -3.15 -8.62
C ARG A 19 5.32 -1.92 -7.75
N TYR A 20 5.19 -2.11 -6.45
CA TYR A 20 5.51 -1.13 -5.41
C TYR A 20 6.59 -1.68 -4.49
N THR A 21 7.48 -0.80 -4.04
CA THR A 21 8.56 -1.11 -3.07
C THR A 21 8.48 -0.24 -1.81
N SER A 22 7.42 0.56 -1.69
CA SER A 22 7.09 1.37 -0.52
C SER A 22 5.69 0.98 -0.02
N ASP A 23 5.35 1.44 1.18
CA ASP A 23 4.03 1.22 1.75
C ASP A 23 2.93 1.81 0.82
N VAL A 24 1.81 1.08 0.73
CA VAL A 24 0.63 1.46 -0.06
C VAL A 24 -0.64 1.25 0.77
N ILE A 25 -1.71 1.99 0.48
CA ILE A 25 -3.07 1.70 0.96
C ILE A 25 -3.93 1.28 -0.22
N ILE A 26 -4.60 0.13 -0.11
CA ILE A 26 -5.47 -0.42 -1.17
C ILE A 26 -6.92 -0.14 -0.80
N PHE A 27 -7.63 0.60 -1.66
CA PHE A 27 -9.06 0.90 -1.59
C PHE A 27 -9.83 0.06 -2.61
N PRO A 28 -11.16 -0.09 -2.50
CA PRO A 28 -11.97 -0.82 -3.48
C PRO A 28 -11.91 -0.29 -4.91
N ASP A 29 -11.49 0.96 -5.11
CA ASP A 29 -11.48 1.67 -6.40
C ASP A 29 -10.08 2.13 -6.83
N ARG A 30 -9.07 2.10 -5.94
CA ARG A 30 -7.72 2.63 -6.23
C ARG A 30 -6.65 2.08 -5.29
N VAL A 31 -5.40 2.30 -5.65
CA VAL A 31 -4.24 2.11 -4.77
C VAL A 31 -3.60 3.47 -4.52
N MET A 32 -3.41 3.84 -3.25
CA MET A 32 -2.65 5.01 -2.85
C MET A 32 -1.21 4.61 -2.57
N ASP A 33 -0.29 5.12 -3.36
CA ASP A 33 1.16 5.00 -3.17
C ASP A 33 1.77 6.21 -2.47
N GLY A 34 3.05 6.09 -2.10
CA GLY A 34 3.77 7.15 -1.38
C GLY A 34 3.25 7.40 0.04
N TRP A 35 2.54 6.42 0.62
CA TRP A 35 2.00 6.54 1.97
C TRP A 35 3.13 6.58 2.99
N TRP A 36 3.20 7.67 3.77
CA TRP A 36 4.24 7.87 4.78
C TRP A 36 3.63 7.84 6.18
N ARG A 37 4.20 6.98 7.03
CA ARG A 37 3.80 6.85 8.43
C ARG A 37 4.66 7.73 9.32
N LYS A 38 4.07 8.23 10.39
CA LYS A 38 4.77 8.93 11.46
C LYS A 38 5.83 8.06 12.13
N GLU A 39 5.57 6.75 12.24
CA GLU A 39 6.47 5.77 12.87
C GLU A 39 6.37 4.39 12.19
N GLY A 40 7.48 3.67 12.05
CA GLY A 40 7.53 2.40 11.32
C GLY A 40 6.85 1.20 12.00
N HIS A 41 6.64 1.23 13.32
CA HIS A 41 6.10 0.09 14.09
C HIS A 41 4.73 0.37 14.71
N ARG A 42 4.14 1.53 14.44
CA ARG A 42 2.85 1.93 14.97
C ARG A 42 2.06 2.68 13.91
N LEU A 43 0.78 2.34 13.79
CA LEU A 43 -0.16 3.06 12.96
C LEU A 43 -0.90 4.10 13.82
N TYR A 44 -0.83 5.37 13.43
CA TYR A 44 -1.59 6.46 14.04
C TYR A 44 -2.78 6.82 13.16
N VAL A 45 -3.85 7.37 13.77
CA VAL A 45 -5.00 7.88 13.01
C VAL A 45 -4.57 8.97 12.01
N ASP A 46 -3.58 9.78 12.38
CA ASP A 46 -3.02 10.80 11.51
C ASP A 46 -2.34 10.26 10.24
N ASP A 47 -1.94 8.99 10.23
CA ASP A 47 -1.34 8.35 9.06
C ASP A 47 -2.40 8.00 8.00
N LEU A 48 -3.69 7.90 8.36
CA LEU A 48 -4.77 7.41 7.49
C LEU A 48 -5.55 8.53 6.77
N LYS A 49 -4.90 9.66 6.48
CA LYS A 49 -5.54 10.83 5.83
C LYS A 49 -5.77 10.63 4.33
#